data_AF-A0A968L932-F1
#
_entry.id   AF-A0A968L932-F1
#
_cell.length_a   1.000
_cell.length_b   1.000
_cell.length_c   1.000
_cell.angle_alpha   90.00
_cell.angle_beta   90.00
_cell.angle_gamma   90.00
#
_symmetry.space_group_name_H-M   'P 1'
#
loop_
_entity.id
_entity.type
_entity.pdbx_description
1 polymer ?
#
loop_
_entity_poly.entity_id
_entity_poly.type
_entity_poly.pdbx_seq_one_letter_code
_entity_poly.pdbx_strand_id
1 'polypeptide(L)' 'MKDKLKTEDVTIEVGPQKSEFAVFVDEVQVFSRLEQRRFPETDELVAICSKIAG' A
#
# COMPACT_ATOMS: atom_id res chain seq x y z
N MET A 1 -3.76 -18.12 9.27
CA MET A 1 -2.69 -18.38 8.29
C MET A 1 -2.08 -17.04 7.93
N LYS A 2 -0.80 -16.84 8.23
CA LYS A 2 0.00 -15.69 7.77
C LYS A 2 0.52 -16.05 6.38
N ASP A 3 -0.34 -16.02 5.37
CA ASP A 3 0.15 -16.06 4.00
C ASP A 3 0.92 -14.76 3.80
N LYS A 4 2.24 -14.89 3.80
CA LYS A 4 3.14 -13.79 3.48
C LYS A 4 2.74 -13.34 2.08
N LEU A 5 2.31 -12.09 1.95
CA LEU A 5 2.16 -11.43 0.66
C LEU A 5 3.42 -11.77 -0.15
N LYS A 6 3.28 -12.56 -1.21
CA LYS A 6 4.46 -12.94 -1.95
C LYS A 6 4.93 -11.71 -2.71
N THR A 7 6.23 -11.47 -2.71
CA THR A 7 6.83 -10.34 -3.44
C THR A 7 6.51 -10.36 -4.93
N GLU A 8 6.14 -11.53 -5.49
CA GLU A 8 5.69 -11.72 -6.88
C GLU A 8 4.32 -11.07 -7.19
N ASP A 9 3.53 -10.69 -6.17
CA ASP A 9 2.22 -10.03 -6.32
C ASP A 9 2.28 -8.50 -6.14
N VAL A 10 3.49 -7.93 -5.98
CA VAL A 10 3.67 -6.49 -5.76
C VAL A 10 4.17 -5.83 -7.04
N THR A 11 3.34 -4.97 -7.62
CA THR A 11 3.71 -4.13 -8.77
C THR A 11 4.06 -2.72 -8.29
N ILE A 12 5.13 -2.14 -8.82
CA ILE A 12 5.52 -0.75 -8.59
C ILE A 12 5.36 0.01 -9.90
N GLU A 13 4.53 1.05 -9.88
CA GLU A 13 4.23 1.88 -11.04
C GLU A 13 4.55 3.35 -10.76
N VAL A 14 4.82 4.11 -11.82
CA VAL A 14 5.03 5.56 -11.71
C VAL A 14 3.67 6.24 -11.61
N GLY A 15 3.41 6.92 -10.49
CA GLY A 15 2.17 7.66 -10.29
C GLY A 15 2.01 8.82 -11.29
N PRO A 16 0.77 9.17 -11.70
CA PRO A 16 0.50 10.28 -12.61
C PRO A 16 0.93 11.64 -12.06
N GLN A 17 1.04 11.79 -10.73
CA GLN A 17 1.41 13.04 -10.09
C GLN A 17 2.84 13.02 -9.53
N LYS A 18 3.50 14.18 -9.62
CA LYS A 18 4.82 14.36 -8.99
C LYS A 18 4.70 14.20 -7.48
N SER A 19 5.61 13.43 -6.89
CA SER A 19 5.68 13.17 -5.45
C SER A 19 4.55 12.27 -4.90
N GLU A 20 3.81 11.60 -5.78
CA GLU A 20 2.79 10.65 -5.39
C GLU A 20 3.38 9.39 -4.76
N PHE A 21 2.76 8.96 -3.67
CA PHE A 21 2.98 7.65 -3.06
C PHE A 21 1.63 7.16 -2.57
N ALA A 22 1.11 6.15 -3.23
CA ALA A 22 -0.16 5.53 -2.89
C ALA A 22 0.01 4.01 -2.90
N VAL A 23 -0.71 3.34 -2.00
CA VAL A 23 -0.71 1.87 -1.90
C VAL A 23 -2.12 1.39 -2.16
N PHE A 24 -2.23 0.38 -3.01
CA PHE A 24 -3.47 -0.26 -3.39
C PHE A 24 -3.41 -1.75 -3.03
N VAL A 25 -4.53 -2.29 -2.56
CA VAL A 25 -4.72 -3.73 -2.32
C VAL A 25 -6.02 -4.11 -3.00
N ASP A 26 -5.98 -5.05 -3.95
CA ASP A 26 -7.14 -5.46 -4.75
C ASP A 26 -7.92 -4.26 -5.32
N GLU A 27 -7.17 -3.32 -5.94
CA GLU A 27 -7.68 -2.06 -6.51
C GLU A 27 -8.24 -1.03 -5.50
N VAL A 28 -8.31 -1.37 -4.21
CA VAL A 28 -8.72 -0.43 -3.16
C VAL A 28 -7.54 0.41 -2.72
N GLN A 29 -7.65 1.74 -2.79
CA GLN A 29 -6.63 2.64 -2.23
C GLN A 29 -6.63 2.55 -0.70
N VAL A 30 -5.52 2.13 -0.13
CA VAL A 30 -5.37 1.92 1.31
C VAL A 30 -4.50 2.98 1.98
N PHE A 31 -3.66 3.66 1.19
CA PHE A 31 -2.83 4.75 1.65
C PHE A 31 -2.62 5.77 0.52
N SER A 32 -2.58 7.05 0.88
CA SER A 32 -2.18 8.14 -0.03
C SER A 32 -1.38 9.18 0.73
N ARG A 33 -0.15 9.42 0.27
CA ARG A 33 0.70 10.50 0.79
C ARG A 33 0.11 11.87 0.50
N LEU A 34 -0.58 12.05 -0.63
CA LEU A 34 -1.15 13.35 -0.99
C LEU A 34 -2.27 13.75 -0.02
N GLU A 35 -3.07 12.77 0.42
CA GLU A 35 -4.12 12.96 1.41
C GLU A 35 -3.55 13.13 2.82
N GLN A 36 -2.66 12.23 3.23
CA GLN A 36 -2.14 12.20 4.61
C GLN A 36 -0.98 13.16 4.86
N ARG A 37 -0.39 13.71 3.80
CA ARG A 37 0.78 14.62 3.81
C ARG A 37 2.02 14.05 4.54
N ARG A 38 2.15 12.73 4.57
CA ARG A 38 3.28 12.00 5.16
C ARG A 38 3.56 10.72 4.39
N PHE A 39 4.73 10.14 4.62
CA PHE A 39 4.99 8.76 4.25
C PHE A 39 4.41 7.82 5.31
N PRO A 40 3.99 6.60 4.91
CA PRO A 40 3.56 5.60 5.87
C PRO A 40 4.76 5.03 6.62
N GLU A 41 4.50 4.48 7.80
CA GLU A 41 5.46 3.60 8.45
C GLU A 41 5.27 2.16 7.98
N THR A 42 6.33 1.35 8.06
CA THR A 42 6.28 -0.05 7.60
C THR A 42 5.22 -0.85 8.34
N ASP A 43 5.13 -0.69 9.66
CA ASP A 43 4.16 -1.42 10.48
C ASP A 43 2.71 -1.05 10.17
N GLU A 44 2.47 0.20 9.76
CA GLU A 44 1.16 0.68 9.34
C GLU A 44 0.71 -0.03 8.05
N LEU A 45 1.58 -0.09 7.04
CA LEU A 45 1.27 -0.77 5.78
C LEU A 45 1.01 -2.27 6.02
N VAL A 46 1.83 -2.92 6.85
CA VAL A 46 1.63 -4.34 7.18
C VAL A 46 0.28 -4.57 7.85
N ALA A 47 -0.10 -3.72 8.80
CA ALA A 47 -1.38 -3.82 9.50
C ALA A 47 -2.57 -3.59 8.55
N ILE A 48 -2.46 -2.62 7.64
CA ILE A 48 -3.49 -2.32 6.64
C ILE A 48 -3.67 -3.49 5.67
N CYS A 49 -2.59 -3.98 5.06
CA CYS A 49 -2.65 -5.09 4.12
C CYS A 49 -3.18 -6.37 4.77
N SER A 50 -2.82 -6.63 6.04
CA SER A 50 -3.29 -7.80 6.78
C SER A 50 -4.78 -7.79 7.10
N LYS A 51 -5.41 -6.60 7.17
CA LYS A 51 -6.85 -6.46 7.42
C LYS A 51 -7.70 -6.67 6.17
N ILE A 52 -7.13 -6.40 4.99
CA ILE A 52 -7.85 -6.44 3.71
C ILE A 52 -7.75 -7.84 3.09
N ALA A 53 -6.61 -8.52 3.26
CA ALA A 53 -6.42 -9.91 2.85
C ALA A 53 -7.13 -10.95 3.76
N GLY A 54 -8.06 -10.49 4.61
CA GLY A 54 -8.78 -11.29 5.62
C GLY A 54 -10.00 -12.00 5.06
#